data_AF-A0A9D2C2B0-F1
#
_entry.id   AF-A0A9D2C2B0-F1
#
_cell.length_a   1.000
_cell.length_b   1.000
_cell.length_c   1.000
_cell.angle_alpha   90.00
_cell.angle_beta   90.00
_cell.angle_gamma   90.00
#
_symmetry.space_group_name_H-M   'P 1'
#
loop_
_entity.id
_entity.type
_entity.pdbx_description
1 polymer ?
#
loop_
_entity_poly.entity_id
_entity_poly.type
_entity_poly.pdbx_seq_one_letter_code
_entity_poly.pdbx_strand_id
1 'polypeptide(L)' 'MANVPYIDYRKMKGFYTIEEVCDLFQMSKNQLREKSEFYHISPRQNEIGEWGFVTYDVRKLHNQLYYEGGSRKDQDPWA' A
#
# COMPACT_ATOMS: atom_id res chain seq x y z
N MET A 1 -16.34 -0.07 -2.56
CA MET A 1 -15.36 0.20 -1.48
C MET A 1 -14.27 -0.85 -1.59
N ALA A 2 -13.02 -0.46 -1.81
CA ALA A 2 -11.91 -1.41 -1.77
C ALA A 2 -11.74 -1.85 -0.30
N ASN A 3 -12.26 -3.04 0.02
CA ASN A 3 -12.29 -3.55 1.38
C ASN A 3 -10.94 -4.21 1.69
N VAL A 4 -9.87 -3.40 1.71
CA VAL A 4 -8.54 -3.90 2.06
C VAL A 4 -8.51 -4.28 3.54
N PRO A 5 -7.90 -5.43 3.90
CA PRO A 5 -7.88 -5.90 5.28
C PRO A 5 -7.09 -4.95 6.16
N TYR A 6 -7.40 -4.88 7.46
CA TYR A 6 -6.58 -4.14 8.41
C TYR A 6 -5.15 -4.72 8.48
N ILE A 7 -4.15 -3.84 8.41
CA ILE A 7 -2.74 -4.21 8.50
C ILE A 7 -2.11 -3.54 9.72
N ASP A 8 -1.50 -4.35 10.59
CA ASP A 8 -0.66 -3.85 11.68
C ASP A 8 0.70 -3.40 11.14
N TYR A 9 0.86 -2.08 11.02
CA TYR A 9 2.08 -1.45 10.51
C TYR A 9 3.33 -1.74 11.33
N ARG A 10 3.19 -2.16 12.60
CA ARG A 10 4.34 -2.46 13.48
C ARG A 10 5.02 -3.77 13.11
N LYS A 11 4.30 -4.68 12.45
CA LYS A 11 4.80 -6.01 12.06
C LYS A 11 5.25 -6.08 10.62
N MET A 12 5.30 -4.94 9.93
CA MET A 12 5.63 -4.91 8.51
C MET A 12 7.13 -5.03 8.25
N LYS A 13 7.49 -5.74 7.18
CA LYS A 13 8.85 -5.83 6.63
C LYS A 13 9.27 -4.50 5.98
N GLY A 14 10.58 -4.31 5.76
CA GLY A 14 11.15 -3.11 5.11
C GLY A 14 10.78 -2.96 3.62
N PHE A 15 10.57 -4.08 2.93
CA PHE A 15 10.25 -4.15 1.51
C PHE A 15 9.28 -5.31 1.28
N TYR A 16 8.39 -5.11 0.32
CA TYR A 16 7.40 -6.09 -0.12
C TYR A 16 7.46 -6.23 -1.62
N THR A 17 7.55 -7.45 -2.14
CA THR A 17 7.44 -7.67 -3.58
C THR A 17 6.03 -7.34 -4.06
N ILE A 18 5.85 -7.17 -5.38
CA ILE A 18 4.51 -6.93 -5.95
C ILE A 18 3.54 -8.05 -5.56
N GLU A 19 3.98 -9.31 -5.54
CA GLU A 19 3.16 -10.46 -5.16
C GLU A 19 2.76 -10.41 -3.69
N GLU A 20 3.72 -10.14 -2.79
CA GLU A 20 3.42 -9.97 -1.37
C GLU A 20 2.43 -8.82 -1.10
N VAL A 21 2.49 -7.72 -1.87
CA VAL A 21 1.52 -6.63 -1.73
C VAL A 21 0.14 -7.03 -2.27
N CYS A 22 0.07 -7.80 -3.37
CA CYS A 22 -1.20 -8.36 -3.87
C CYS A 22 -1.87 -9.22 -2.80
N ASP A 23 -1.11 -10.11 -2.17
CA ASP A 23 -1.59 -10.96 -1.08
C ASP A 23 -1.98 -10.13 0.14
N LEU A 24 -1.16 -9.16 0.52
CA LEU A 24 -1.42 -8.31 1.69
C LEU A 24 -2.72 -7.49 1.53
N PHE A 25 -2.99 -6.99 0.34
CA PHE A 25 -4.19 -6.20 0.06
C PHE A 25 -5.36 -7.05 -0.45
N GLN A 26 -5.16 -8.37 -0.61
CA GLN A 26 -6.15 -9.31 -1.14
C GLN A 26 -6.74 -8.82 -2.48
N MET A 27 -5.88 -8.37 -3.38
CA MET A 27 -6.26 -7.84 -4.70
C MET A 27 -5.39 -8.40 -5.81
N SER A 28 -5.93 -8.38 -7.03
CA SER A 28 -5.18 -8.79 -8.21
C SER A 28 -4.06 -7.80 -8.55
N LYS A 29 -3.02 -8.29 -9.23
CA LYS A 29 -1.92 -7.47 -9.75
C LYS A 29 -2.38 -6.30 -10.63
N ASN A 30 -3.44 -6.50 -11.42
CA ASN A 30 -4.01 -5.44 -12.26
C ASN A 30 -4.67 -4.34 -11.41
N GLN A 31 -5.44 -4.71 -10.39
CA GLN A 31 -6.02 -3.74 -9.45
C GLN A 31 -4.93 -2.99 -8.68
N LEU A 32 -3.90 -3.71 -8.21
CA LEU A 32 -2.77 -3.08 -7.54
C LEU A 32 -2.07 -2.07 -8.45
N ARG A 33 -1.87 -2.43 -9.72
CA ARG A 33 -1.28 -1.54 -10.73
C ARG A 33 -2.13 -0.29 -10.96
N GLU A 34 -3.43 -0.43 -11.21
CA GLU A 34 -4.34 0.70 -11.42
C GLU A 34 -4.35 1.66 -10.22
N LYS A 35 -4.37 1.11 -8.99
CA LYS A 35 -4.34 1.91 -7.76
C LYS A 35 -2.97 2.57 -7.53
N SER A 36 -1.90 1.84 -7.78
CA SER A 36 -0.51 2.33 -7.74
C SER A 36 -0.33 3.51 -8.69
N GLU A 37 -0.84 3.41 -9.92
CA GLU A 37 -0.82 4.50 -10.90
C GLU A 37 -1.73 5.67 -10.47
N PHE A 38 -2.96 5.39 -10.00
CA PHE A 38 -3.92 6.41 -9.56
C PHE A 38 -3.42 7.26 -8.38
N TYR A 39 -2.72 6.64 -7.42
CA TYR A 39 -2.16 7.36 -6.27
C TYR A 39 -0.73 7.86 -6.49
N HIS A 40 -0.17 7.70 -7.70
CA HIS A 40 1.21 8.04 -8.04
C HIS A 40 2.25 7.39 -7.11
N ILE A 41 2.04 6.12 -6.76
CA ILE A 41 2.95 5.32 -5.93
C ILE A 41 3.50 4.21 -6.81
N SER A 42 4.70 4.40 -7.37
CA SER A 42 5.31 3.41 -8.26
C SER A 42 6.17 2.39 -7.50
N PRO A 43 6.20 1.11 -7.93
CA PRO A 43 7.13 0.15 -7.38
C PRO A 43 8.58 0.53 -7.71
N ARG A 44 9.49 0.11 -6.84
CA ARG A 44 10.94 0.32 -6.96
C ARG A 44 11.64 -1.03 -7.07
N GLN A 45 12.77 -1.02 -7.75
CA GLN A 45 13.66 -2.16 -7.79
C GLN A 45 14.62 -2.12 -6.60
N ASN A 46 14.80 -3.24 -5.90
CA ASN A 46 15.77 -3.36 -4.81
C ASN A 46 17.19 -3.68 -5.33
N GLU A 47 18.17 -3.74 -4.43
CA GLU A 47 19.58 -4.00 -4.74
C GLU A 47 19.83 -5.37 -5.39
N ILE A 48 18.88 -6.30 -5.26
CA ILE A 48 18.93 -7.67 -5.79
C ILE A 48 18.17 -7.78 -7.12
N GLY A 49 17.50 -6.71 -7.56
CA GLY A 49 16.77 -6.66 -8.83
C GLY A 49 15.28 -6.99 -8.75
N GLU A 50 14.72 -7.18 -7.56
CA GLU A 50 13.30 -7.48 -7.38
C GLU A 50 12.45 -6.20 -7.37
N TRP A 51 11.27 -6.28 -7.98
CA TRP A 51 10.30 -5.18 -8.01
C TRP A 51 9.30 -5.29 -6.88
N GLY A 52 9.08 -4.16 -6.20
CA GLY A 52 8.19 -4.11 -5.05
C GLY A 52 8.04 -2.71 -4.48
N PHE A 53 7.60 -2.62 -3.25
CA PHE A 53 7.32 -1.38 -2.56
C PHE A 53 8.04 -1.36 -1.22
N VAL A 54 8.61 -0.21 -0.88
CA VAL A 54 9.10 0.03 0.48
C VAL A 54 7.93 0.15 1.44
N THR A 55 8.13 -0.20 2.73
CA THR A 55 7.05 -0.17 3.73
C THR A 55 6.29 1.15 3.75
N TYR A 56 7.00 2.26 3.56
CA TYR A 56 6.40 3.59 3.52
C TYR A 56 5.35 3.70 2.41
N ASP A 57 5.68 3.25 1.20
CA ASP A 57 4.80 3.29 0.04
C ASP A 57 3.63 2.30 0.22
N VAL A 58 3.87 1.11 0.78
CA VAL A 58 2.80 0.15 1.12
C VAL A 58 1.82 0.75 2.14
N ARG A 59 2.32 1.38 3.22
CA ARG A 59 1.47 2.03 4.23
C ARG A 59 0.67 3.17 3.64
N LYS A 60 1.29 3.99 2.79
CA LYS A 60 0.63 5.10 2.10
C LYS A 60 -0.49 4.56 1.21
N LEU A 61 -0.21 3.55 0.40
CA LEU A 61 -1.17 2.93 -0.50
C LEU A 61 -2.31 2.26 0.27
N HIS A 62 -2.01 1.47 1.30
CA HIS A 62 -3.01 0.86 2.18
C HIS A 62 -3.89 1.92 2.84
N ASN A 63 -3.31 3.00 3.39
CA ASN A 63 -4.07 4.07 4.00
C ASN A 63 -5.03 4.75 3.01
N GLN A 64 -4.60 4.98 1.76
CA GLN A 64 -5.48 5.54 0.73
C GLN A 64 -6.63 4.58 0.40
N LEU A 65 -6.33 3.29 0.24
CA LEU A 65 -7.31 2.26 -0.09
C LEU A 65 -8.31 2.02 1.04
N TYR A 66 -7.84 1.97 2.29
CA TYR A 66 -8.63 1.70 3.48
C TYR A 66 -9.66 2.81 3.77
N TYR A 67 -9.31 4.06 3.47
CA TYR A 67 -10.21 5.21 3.59
C TYR A 67 -10.88 5.61 2.27
N GLU A 68 -10.76 4.81 1.22
CA GLU A 68 -11.37 5.08 -0.08
C GLU A 68 -12.91 5.03 0.03
N GLY A 69 -13.53 6.20 0.28
CA GLY A 69 -14.97 6.37 0.48
C GLY A 69 -15.42 6.68 1.91
N GLY A 70 -14.50 6.95 2.84
CA GLY A 70 -14.80 7.36 4.22
C GLY A 70 -14.21 8.73 4.59
N SER A 71 -14.62 9.26 5.74
CA SER A 71 -13.99 10.45 6.32
C SER A 71 -12.57 10.07 6.79
N ARG A 72 -11.56 10.70 6.18
CA ARG A 72 -10.27 10.85 6.86
C ARG A 72 -10.57 11.57 8.17
N LYS A 73 -10.35 10.92 9.30
CA LYS A 73 -10.17 11.68 10.55
C LYS A 73 -8.93 12.53 10.30
N ASP A 74 -9.09 13.85 10.39
CA ASP A 74 -8.00 14.80 10.29
C ASP A 74 -6.82 14.28 11.11
N GLN A 75 -5.76 13.88 10.41
CA GLN A 75 -4.49 13.53 11.02
C GLN A 75 -3.78 14.84 11.24
N ASP A 76 -4.23 15.62 12.24
CA ASP A 76 -3.46 16.76 12.71
C ASP A 76 -2.14 16.20 13.24
N PRO A 77 -1.00 16.54 12.61
CA PRO A 77 0.29 16.05 13.05
C PRO A 77 0.74 16.64 14.39
N TRP A 78 -0.05 17.55 14.99
CA TRP A 78 0.21 18.24 16.25
C TRP A 78 -0.96 18.20 17.25
N ALA A 79 -2.04 17.43 17.00
CA ALA A 79 -3.18 17.29 17.94
C ALA A 79 -2.90 16.37 19.14
#